data_AF-A0A8H5C246-F1
#
_entry.id   AF-A0A8H5C246-F1
#
_cell.length_a   1.000
_cell.length_b   1.000
_cell.length_c   1.000
_cell.angle_alpha   90.00
_cell.angle_beta   90.00
_cell.angle_gamma   90.00
#
_symmetry.space_group_name_H-M   'P 1'
#
loop_
_entity.id
_entity.type
_entity.pdbx_description
1 polymer ?
#
loop_
_entity_poly.entity_id
_entity_poly.type
_entity_poly.pdbx_seq_one_letter_code
_entity_poly.pdbx_strand_id
1 'polypeptide(L)'
;MENGLSADSRPALSVESSHSLHTFDDTSTSSLPPPGPDNDKKPSQKRFQPTADDQACAGMWSIYIGEAERYDKSLVEGWKGDMEGMVIFSALYSASLTAFLIESYKTLQPDPAQDTVFLLSKISQQLSNSTVPPSEPPSFETPASAIICNVLWFLSLALALTCSLLAIFVQQWTRDFIHKANLRPSPIRQARVFAYIYFGLRDFGMHSFVDIIPFLLHLSLFLFFGGLVAFLSPVNRIITYIMIGVLGIFLLIYTALTVIPLVWLNAPYRTPLSGALWRLGNAFGSFLARKHDLDHCQDATLSEALLEKSLQGTSERDRQALVFTMQSLTDDDELLPMIEAIQDVLYYDSQYGFYIRRANVDLIMPLIMSDDPEVNIISRITQYLKRSQVVPQDSPKDSLIHGQGSMPPVYSLVYTLMYMLATTPQATDKSQMLNEKHVQTHLTFTKDLLLHIAGY
;
A
#
# COMPACT_ATOMS: atom_id res chain seq x y z
N MET A 1 -4.12 57.54 -1.88
CA MET A 1 -5.24 58.45 -1.57
C MET A 1 -6.30 57.66 -0.85
N GLU A 2 -6.64 58.15 0.33
CA GLU A 2 -7.48 57.60 1.40
C GLU A 2 -8.99 57.62 1.12
N ASN A 3 -9.70 56.90 2.02
CA ASN A 3 -11.11 57.00 2.46
C ASN A 3 -12.17 56.19 1.68
N GLY A 4 -13.08 55.41 2.28
CA GLY A 4 -13.37 55.11 3.70
C GLY A 4 -14.77 54.46 3.88
N LEU A 5 -14.86 53.53 4.85
CA LEU A 5 -15.97 53.17 5.78
C LEU A 5 -17.38 52.68 5.32
N SER A 6 -17.81 51.51 5.85
CA SER A 6 -19.01 51.23 6.70
C SER A 6 -19.50 49.76 6.51
N ALA A 7 -19.37 48.86 7.50
CA ALA A 7 -20.39 48.31 8.45
C ALA A 7 -21.69 47.75 7.81
N ASP A 8 -22.42 46.72 8.27
CA ASP A 8 -22.35 45.58 9.20
C ASP A 8 -23.72 44.86 9.00
N SER A 9 -23.93 43.66 9.56
CA SER A 9 -25.23 43.00 9.87
C SER A 9 -25.80 41.94 8.90
N ARG A 10 -25.77 40.67 9.34
CA ARG A 10 -26.68 39.58 8.93
C ARG A 10 -27.67 39.30 10.08
N PRO A 11 -29.00 39.14 9.84
CA PRO A 11 -29.93 38.77 10.90
C PRO A 11 -30.18 37.26 10.97
N ALA A 12 -30.34 36.77 12.20
CA ALA A 12 -30.97 35.51 12.57
C ALA A 12 -32.49 35.71 12.67
N LEU A 13 -33.29 34.70 12.29
CA LEU A 13 -34.73 34.68 12.53
C LEU A 13 -35.18 33.29 13.00
N SER A 14 -35.49 33.24 14.29
CA SER A 14 -36.33 32.28 15.00
C SER A 14 -37.81 32.53 14.70
N VAL A 15 -38.61 31.48 14.57
CA VAL A 15 -40.08 31.57 14.56
C VAL A 15 -40.66 30.52 15.51
N GLU A 16 -41.44 31.00 16.47
CA GLU A 16 -42.27 30.26 17.43
C GLU A 16 -43.67 30.90 17.46
N SER A 17 -44.66 30.15 17.99
CA SER A 17 -46.05 30.51 18.34
C SER A 17 -47.09 30.15 17.27
N SER A 18 -48.31 29.64 17.55
CA SER A 18 -49.22 29.68 18.72
C SER A 18 -50.38 28.67 18.49
N HIS A 19 -50.88 27.87 19.44
CA HIS A 19 -51.87 28.08 20.53
C HIS A 19 -53.39 28.18 20.19
N SER A 20 -54.21 27.56 21.08
CA SER A 20 -55.66 27.75 21.42
C SER A 20 -56.64 26.60 21.02
N LEU A 21 -57.70 26.17 21.75
CA LEU A 21 -58.51 26.75 22.85
C LEU A 21 -59.46 25.69 23.54
N HIS A 22 -59.72 25.84 24.87
CA HIS A 22 -60.88 25.52 25.79
C HIS A 22 -61.99 24.47 25.45
N THR A 23 -62.61 23.69 26.38
CA THR A 23 -63.53 24.06 27.52
C THR A 23 -63.84 22.88 28.49
N PHE A 24 -64.35 23.17 29.70
CA PHE A 24 -64.74 22.31 30.84
C PHE A 24 -66.30 22.24 30.99
N ASP A 25 -66.89 21.10 31.41
CA ASP A 25 -67.91 20.95 32.50
C ASP A 25 -68.51 19.50 32.63
N ASP A 26 -68.86 19.14 33.88
CA ASP A 26 -69.21 17.82 34.44
C ASP A 26 -70.67 17.30 34.22
N THR A 27 -70.89 15.97 34.28
CA THR A 27 -71.84 15.25 35.20
C THR A 27 -72.04 13.75 34.83
N SER A 28 -71.55 12.87 35.72
CA SER A 28 -72.03 11.54 36.16
C SER A 28 -72.89 10.62 35.28
N THR A 29 -72.37 9.44 34.87
CA THR A 29 -73.00 8.11 35.15
C THR A 29 -72.09 6.90 34.85
N SER A 30 -71.84 6.10 35.90
CA SER A 30 -71.72 4.63 35.99
C SER A 30 -70.89 3.79 34.99
N SER A 31 -69.86 3.13 35.60
CA SER A 31 -69.43 1.72 35.44
C SER A 31 -68.74 1.22 34.16
N LEU A 32 -67.40 1.08 34.21
CA LEU A 32 -66.55 -0.09 33.87
C LEU A 32 -65.05 0.29 34.03
N PRO A 33 -64.13 -0.65 34.33
CA PRO A 33 -62.78 -0.32 34.83
C PRO A 33 -61.86 0.18 33.70
N PRO A 34 -60.86 1.04 34.01
CA PRO A 34 -59.97 1.58 32.99
C PRO A 34 -58.97 0.51 32.49
N PRO A 35 -58.65 0.47 31.19
CA PRO A 35 -57.48 -0.24 30.71
C PRO A 35 -56.23 0.43 31.28
N GLY A 36 -55.27 -0.38 31.74
CA GLY A 36 -54.02 0.08 32.34
C GLY A 36 -53.17 0.94 31.38
N PRO A 37 -52.18 1.67 31.90
CA PRO A 37 -51.45 2.65 31.11
C PRO A 37 -50.67 1.97 30.00
N ASP A 38 -51.06 2.26 28.75
CA ASP A 38 -50.24 1.98 27.57
C ASP A 38 -48.93 2.74 27.71
N ASN A 39 -47.89 1.98 28.03
CA ASN A 39 -46.52 2.42 28.01
C ASN A 39 -46.13 2.65 26.55
N ASP A 40 -46.31 3.88 26.06
CA ASP A 40 -45.61 4.41 24.89
C ASP A 40 -44.10 4.47 25.16
N LYS A 41 -43.48 3.29 25.18
CA LYS A 41 -42.03 3.15 25.11
C LYS A 41 -41.63 3.41 23.66
N LYS A 42 -41.32 4.67 23.35
CA LYS A 42 -40.28 4.98 22.34
C LYS A 42 -39.17 3.93 22.50
N PRO A 43 -38.73 3.23 21.44
CA PRO A 43 -37.73 2.18 21.59
C PRO A 43 -36.48 2.86 22.16
N SER A 44 -36.26 2.67 23.46
CA SER A 44 -35.07 3.13 24.14
C SER A 44 -33.93 2.42 23.44
N GLN A 45 -33.11 3.18 22.72
CA GLN A 45 -31.94 2.67 22.03
C GLN A 45 -31.06 2.03 23.11
N LYS A 46 -31.21 0.72 23.32
CA LYS A 46 -30.56 -0.03 24.39
C LYS A 46 -29.06 0.23 24.26
N ARG A 47 -28.52 1.03 25.18
CA ARG A 47 -27.07 1.25 25.28
C ARG A 47 -26.48 -0.13 25.58
N PHE A 48 -25.73 -0.72 24.63
CA PHE A 48 -24.96 -1.95 24.81
C PHE A 48 -24.31 -1.94 26.18
N GLN A 49 -24.64 -2.95 26.96
CA GLN A 49 -24.00 -3.23 28.24
C GLN A 49 -23.01 -4.35 27.96
N PRO A 50 -21.70 -4.12 28.15
CA PRO A 50 -20.71 -5.17 27.96
C PRO A 50 -21.01 -6.34 28.90
N THR A 51 -21.05 -7.56 28.38
CA THR A 51 -21.15 -8.78 29.19
C THR A 51 -19.88 -8.93 30.05
N ALA A 52 -19.94 -9.72 31.13
CA ALA A 52 -18.75 -10.03 31.93
C ALA A 52 -17.58 -10.57 31.07
N ASP A 53 -17.89 -11.42 30.09
CA ASP A 53 -16.91 -11.95 29.13
C ASP A 53 -16.34 -10.87 28.19
N ASP A 54 -17.14 -9.85 27.86
CA ASP A 54 -16.69 -8.72 27.03
C ASP A 54 -15.70 -7.84 27.79
N GLN A 55 -15.88 -7.68 29.10
CA GLN A 55 -14.96 -6.95 29.97
C GLN A 55 -13.67 -7.74 30.17
N ALA A 56 -13.74 -9.06 30.32
CA ALA A 56 -12.57 -9.93 30.40
C ALA A 56 -11.72 -9.88 29.12
N CYS A 57 -12.37 -9.81 27.95
CA CYS A 57 -11.69 -9.70 26.66
C CYS A 57 -11.29 -8.26 26.28
N ALA A 58 -11.58 -7.24 27.09
CA ALA A 58 -11.38 -5.84 26.73
C ALA A 58 -9.91 -5.52 26.40
N GLY A 59 -8.96 -6.12 27.13
CA GLY A 59 -7.52 -5.99 26.86
C GLY A 59 -7.13 -6.54 25.49
N MET A 60 -7.57 -7.75 25.15
CA MET A 60 -7.35 -8.37 23.84
C MET A 60 -7.96 -7.53 22.70
N TRP A 61 -9.20 -7.07 22.87
CA TRP A 61 -9.86 -6.19 21.89
C TRP A 61 -9.14 -4.85 21.75
N SER A 62 -8.56 -4.30 22.81
CA SER A 62 -7.80 -3.05 22.73
C SER A 62 -6.52 -3.19 21.91
N ILE A 63 -5.81 -4.32 22.04
CA ILE A 63 -4.65 -4.65 21.20
C ILE A 63 -5.08 -4.83 19.75
N TYR A 64 -6.17 -5.58 19.51
CA TYR A 64 -6.72 -5.77 18.17
C TYR A 64 -7.11 -4.45 17.50
N ILE A 65 -7.79 -3.53 18.21
CA ILE A 65 -8.16 -2.22 17.65
C ILE A 65 -6.91 -1.43 17.30
N GLY A 66 -5.90 -1.42 18.18
CA GLY A 66 -4.66 -0.71 17.92
C GLY A 66 -3.98 -1.19 16.64
N GLU A 67 -3.99 -2.50 16.39
CA GLU A 67 -3.38 -3.07 15.18
C GLU A 67 -4.28 -2.92 13.95
N ALA A 68 -5.58 -3.19 14.08
CA ALA A 68 -6.55 -3.07 13.01
C ALA A 68 -6.69 -1.62 12.53
N GLU A 69 -6.69 -0.64 13.43
CA GLU A 69 -6.75 0.78 13.07
C GLU A 69 -5.51 1.20 12.29
N ARG A 70 -4.31 0.75 12.69
CA ARG A 70 -3.07 1.03 11.94
C ARG A 70 -3.12 0.45 10.54
N TYR A 71 -3.49 -0.83 10.43
CA TYR A 71 -3.58 -1.53 9.16
C TYR A 71 -4.65 -0.89 8.25
N ASP A 72 -5.88 -0.77 8.73
CA ASP A 72 -7.00 -0.23 7.96
C ASP A 72 -6.73 1.22 7.54
N LYS A 73 -6.19 2.05 8.43
CA LYS A 73 -5.84 3.44 8.10
C LYS A 73 -4.80 3.51 7.00
N SER A 74 -3.73 2.71 7.09
CA SER A 74 -2.69 2.68 6.05
C SER A 74 -3.23 2.26 4.68
N LEU A 75 -4.09 1.23 4.66
CA LEU A 75 -4.73 0.72 3.45
C LEU A 75 -5.65 1.78 2.81
N VAL A 76 -6.49 2.39 3.65
CA VAL A 76 -7.45 3.41 3.25
C VAL A 76 -6.76 4.68 2.75
N GLU A 77 -5.71 5.13 3.42
CA GLU A 77 -4.91 6.28 2.98
C GLU A 77 -4.22 6.00 1.64
N GLY A 78 -3.69 4.79 1.45
CA GLY A 78 -3.14 4.33 0.18
C GLY A 78 -4.18 4.38 -0.94
N TRP A 79 -5.34 3.74 -0.76
CA TRP A 79 -6.42 3.77 -1.73
C TRP A 79 -6.87 5.20 -2.05
N LYS A 80 -7.03 6.04 -1.04
CA LYS A 80 -7.44 7.43 -1.26
C LYS A 80 -6.44 8.18 -2.13
N GLY A 81 -5.14 8.06 -1.84
CA GLY A 81 -4.07 8.70 -2.61
C GLY A 81 -4.04 8.21 -4.06
N ASP A 82 -4.13 6.90 -4.27
CA ASP A 82 -4.19 6.29 -5.59
C ASP A 82 -5.40 6.79 -6.39
N MET A 83 -6.59 6.80 -5.78
CA MET A 83 -7.82 7.29 -6.43
C MET A 83 -7.75 8.78 -6.77
N GLU A 84 -7.14 9.61 -5.90
CA GLU A 84 -6.97 11.04 -6.16
C GLU A 84 -6.07 11.27 -7.38
N GLY A 85 -4.96 10.54 -7.47
CA GLY A 85 -4.09 10.53 -8.64
C GLY A 85 -4.83 10.11 -9.92
N MET A 86 -5.65 9.05 -9.85
CA MET A 86 -6.43 8.56 -10.99
C MET A 86 -7.46 9.58 -11.49
N VAL A 87 -8.18 10.25 -10.59
CA VAL A 87 -9.17 11.29 -10.94
C VAL A 87 -8.49 12.46 -11.65
N ILE A 88 -7.37 12.95 -11.10
CA ILE A 88 -6.61 14.07 -11.68
C ILE A 88 -6.07 13.69 -13.06
N PHE A 89 -5.43 12.52 -13.16
CA PHE A 89 -4.87 12.06 -14.42
C PHE A 89 -5.97 11.88 -15.47
N SER A 90 -7.07 11.23 -15.14
CA SER A 90 -8.19 11.02 -16.06
C SER A 90 -8.83 12.33 -16.53
N ALA A 91 -8.95 13.33 -15.65
CA ALA A 91 -9.46 14.65 -16.04
C ALA A 91 -8.54 15.36 -17.04
N LEU A 92 -7.23 15.39 -16.76
CA LEU A 92 -6.21 15.96 -17.67
C LEU A 92 -6.17 15.21 -19.00
N TYR A 93 -6.21 13.87 -18.93
CA TYR A 93 -6.27 13.01 -20.08
C TYR A 93 -7.50 13.28 -20.94
N SER A 94 -8.68 13.35 -20.33
CA SER A 94 -9.95 13.65 -21.02
C SER A 94 -9.91 15.02 -21.70
N ALA A 95 -9.32 16.03 -21.04
CA ALA A 95 -9.14 17.35 -21.63
C ALA A 95 -8.23 17.29 -22.88
N SER A 96 -7.10 16.56 -22.79
CA SER A 96 -6.20 16.38 -23.94
C SER A 96 -6.86 15.61 -25.09
N LEU A 97 -7.59 14.54 -24.79
CA LEU A 97 -8.32 13.71 -25.75
C LEU A 97 -9.42 14.48 -26.47
N THR A 98 -10.06 15.43 -25.78
CA THR A 98 -11.15 16.23 -26.36
C THR A 98 -10.68 17.03 -27.58
N ALA A 99 -9.45 17.54 -27.59
CA ALA A 99 -8.91 18.26 -28.75
C ALA A 99 -8.79 17.35 -29.99
N PHE A 100 -8.30 16.13 -29.80
CA PHE A 100 -8.23 15.13 -30.86
C PHE A 100 -9.62 14.71 -31.34
N LEU A 101 -10.54 14.51 -30.40
CA LEU A 101 -11.91 14.07 -30.68
C LEU A 101 -12.69 15.13 -31.49
N ILE A 102 -12.55 16.42 -31.14
CA ILE A 102 -13.14 17.53 -31.92
C ILE A 102 -12.63 17.51 -33.36
N GLU A 103 -11.35 17.21 -33.57
CA GLU A 103 -10.78 17.16 -34.91
C GLU A 103 -11.19 15.90 -35.68
N SER A 104 -11.17 14.71 -35.06
CA SER A 104 -11.63 13.48 -35.74
C SER A 104 -13.12 13.47 -36.02
N TYR A 105 -13.94 14.12 -35.19
CA TYR A 105 -15.37 14.16 -35.39
C TYR A 105 -15.74 14.80 -36.74
N LYS A 106 -14.97 15.82 -37.16
CA LYS A 106 -15.15 16.46 -38.47
C LYS A 106 -14.98 15.48 -39.63
N THR A 107 -14.13 14.46 -39.48
CA THR A 107 -13.91 13.44 -40.53
C THR A 107 -15.09 12.49 -40.72
N LEU A 108 -16.07 12.49 -39.79
CA LEU A 108 -17.32 11.75 -39.92
C LEU A 108 -18.44 12.57 -40.60
N GLN A 109 -18.21 13.87 -40.85
CA GLN A 109 -19.17 14.75 -41.49
C GLN A 109 -18.65 15.18 -42.87
N PRO A 110 -19.56 15.47 -43.83
CA PRO A 110 -19.18 16.11 -45.08
C PRO A 110 -18.44 17.44 -44.81
N ASP A 111 -17.38 17.71 -45.56
CA ASP A 111 -16.65 18.97 -45.43
C ASP A 111 -17.43 20.10 -46.13
N PRO A 112 -17.96 21.09 -45.39
CA PRO A 112 -18.71 22.19 -45.99
C PRO A 112 -17.83 23.02 -46.95
N ALA A 113 -16.51 23.02 -46.78
CA ALA A 113 -15.60 23.68 -47.71
C ALA A 113 -15.55 22.94 -49.05
N GLN A 114 -15.56 21.61 -49.07
CA GLN A 114 -15.62 20.82 -50.30
C GLN A 114 -16.96 21.03 -51.02
N ASP A 115 -18.08 21.06 -50.29
CA ASP A 115 -19.39 21.37 -50.86
C ASP A 115 -19.41 22.78 -51.46
N THR A 116 -18.80 23.76 -50.78
CA THR A 116 -18.69 25.14 -51.28
C THR A 116 -17.84 25.21 -52.54
N VAL A 117 -16.68 24.53 -52.57
CA VAL A 117 -15.81 24.48 -53.76
C VAL A 117 -16.53 23.79 -54.92
N PHE A 118 -17.27 22.71 -54.66
CA PHE A 118 -18.10 22.04 -55.67
C PHE A 118 -19.15 22.98 -56.24
N LEU A 119 -19.90 23.70 -55.39
CA LEU A 119 -20.88 24.70 -55.82
C LEU A 119 -20.25 25.85 -56.61
N LEU A 120 -19.07 26.33 -56.20
CA LEU A 120 -18.35 27.40 -56.90
C LEU A 120 -17.86 26.94 -58.28
N SER A 121 -17.41 25.69 -58.38
CA SER A 121 -17.03 25.07 -59.66
C SER A 121 -18.23 24.94 -60.61
N LYS A 122 -19.40 24.57 -60.08
CA LYS A 122 -20.67 24.52 -60.81
C LYS A 122 -21.07 25.89 -61.36
N ILE A 123 -21.03 26.92 -60.51
CA ILE A 123 -21.31 28.30 -60.92
C ILE A 123 -20.34 28.76 -62.00
N SER A 124 -19.03 28.52 -61.82
CA SER A 124 -18.02 28.85 -62.82
C SER A 124 -18.27 28.16 -64.17
N GLN A 125 -18.67 26.89 -64.16
CA GLN A 125 -18.98 26.14 -65.39
C GLN A 125 -20.25 26.69 -66.08
N GLN A 126 -21.27 27.05 -65.30
CA GLN A 126 -22.48 27.70 -65.84
C GLN A 126 -22.18 29.05 -66.47
N LEU A 127 -21.34 29.88 -65.83
CA LEU A 127 -20.90 31.17 -66.41
C LEU A 127 -20.05 30.97 -67.67
N SER A 128 -19.32 29.86 -67.79
CA SER A 128 -18.51 29.54 -68.98
C SER A 128 -19.32 29.09 -70.20
N ASN A 129 -20.66 29.01 -70.09
CA ASN A 129 -21.57 28.53 -71.14
C ASN A 129 -21.26 27.11 -71.64
N SER A 130 -20.71 26.27 -70.75
CA SER A 130 -20.42 24.86 -71.04
C SER A 130 -21.71 24.04 -71.00
N THR A 131 -22.00 23.30 -72.07
CA THR A 131 -23.16 22.39 -72.22
C THR A 131 -23.01 21.06 -71.46
N VAL A 132 -22.08 20.99 -70.51
CA VAL A 132 -21.80 19.77 -69.74
C VAL A 132 -22.98 19.48 -68.81
N PRO A 133 -23.51 18.24 -68.77
CA PRO A 133 -24.64 17.90 -67.92
C PRO A 133 -24.32 18.16 -66.44
N PRO A 134 -25.34 18.42 -65.58
CA PRO A 134 -25.11 18.71 -64.18
C PRO A 134 -24.43 17.51 -63.50
N SER A 135 -23.16 17.65 -63.09
CA SER A 135 -22.48 16.65 -62.28
C SER A 135 -23.25 16.42 -60.96
N GLU A 136 -23.55 15.19 -60.58
CA GLU A 136 -24.17 14.91 -59.28
C GLU A 136 -23.22 15.29 -58.13
N PRO A 137 -23.74 15.71 -56.97
CA PRO A 137 -22.90 15.96 -55.80
C PRO A 137 -22.17 14.66 -55.41
N PRO A 138 -20.89 14.75 -55.00
CA PRO A 138 -20.16 13.57 -54.54
C PRO A 138 -20.91 12.96 -53.33
N SER A 139 -21.20 11.66 -53.40
CA SER A 139 -21.76 10.94 -52.25
C SER A 139 -20.70 10.85 -51.15
N PHE A 140 -21.01 11.41 -49.98
CA PHE A 140 -20.10 11.32 -48.84
C PHE A 140 -20.04 9.88 -48.32
N GLU A 141 -18.86 9.26 -48.43
CA GLU A 141 -18.55 7.98 -47.81
C GLU A 141 -17.47 8.18 -46.76
N THR A 142 -17.77 7.79 -45.52
CA THR A 142 -16.83 7.93 -44.42
C THR A 142 -15.73 6.87 -44.51
N PRO A 143 -14.44 7.25 -44.49
CA PRO A 143 -13.36 6.28 -44.57
C PRO A 143 -13.34 5.39 -43.32
N ALA A 144 -13.10 4.09 -43.51
CA ALA A 144 -13.08 3.12 -42.41
C ALA A 144 -12.08 3.48 -41.30
N SER A 145 -10.94 4.09 -41.65
CA SER A 145 -9.96 4.59 -40.67
C SER A 145 -10.52 5.70 -39.77
N ALA A 146 -11.37 6.58 -40.29
CA ALA A 146 -12.03 7.61 -39.50
C ALA A 146 -13.06 7.02 -38.54
N ILE A 147 -13.83 6.02 -38.97
CA ILE A 147 -14.77 5.31 -38.11
C ILE A 147 -14.03 4.62 -36.97
N ILE A 148 -12.99 3.84 -37.27
CA ILE A 148 -12.18 3.14 -36.27
C ILE A 148 -11.55 4.12 -35.29
N CYS A 149 -10.94 5.20 -35.79
CA CYS A 149 -10.34 6.25 -34.97
C CYS A 149 -11.35 6.84 -33.97
N ASN A 150 -12.52 7.28 -34.46
CA ASN A 150 -13.53 7.88 -33.61
C ASN A 150 -14.07 6.88 -32.58
N VAL A 151 -14.37 5.63 -32.97
CA VAL A 151 -14.81 4.59 -32.03
C VAL A 151 -13.78 4.36 -30.92
N LEU A 152 -12.50 4.25 -31.27
CA LEU A 152 -11.43 4.05 -30.30
C LEU A 152 -11.29 5.24 -29.34
N TRP A 153 -11.37 6.47 -29.83
CA TRP A 153 -11.28 7.68 -29.00
C TRP A 153 -12.50 7.93 -28.14
N PHE A 154 -13.72 7.70 -28.64
CA PHE A 154 -14.94 7.76 -27.83
C PHE A 154 -14.92 6.71 -26.72
N LEU A 155 -14.55 5.47 -27.04
CA LEU A 155 -14.45 4.40 -26.06
C LEU A 155 -13.37 4.70 -25.02
N SER A 156 -12.23 5.20 -25.47
CA SER A 156 -11.15 5.64 -24.61
C SER A 156 -11.59 6.73 -23.62
N LEU A 157 -12.30 7.76 -24.10
CA LEU A 157 -12.85 8.82 -23.26
C LEU A 157 -13.85 8.27 -22.25
N ALA A 158 -14.79 7.44 -22.70
CA ALA A 158 -15.80 6.83 -21.85
C ALA A 158 -15.18 6.00 -20.71
N LEU A 159 -14.13 5.22 -21.01
CA LEU A 159 -13.40 4.44 -20.02
C LEU A 159 -12.64 5.31 -19.01
N ALA A 160 -12.03 6.42 -19.45
CA ALA A 160 -11.36 7.37 -18.57
C ALA A 160 -12.35 8.04 -17.61
N LEU A 161 -13.50 8.51 -18.12
CA LEU A 161 -14.55 9.09 -17.28
C LEU A 161 -15.14 8.08 -16.31
N THR A 162 -15.34 6.83 -16.76
CA THR A 162 -15.76 5.73 -15.89
C THR A 162 -14.74 5.47 -14.79
N CYS A 163 -13.45 5.44 -15.12
CA CYS A 163 -12.36 5.34 -14.13
C CYS A 163 -12.46 6.44 -13.07
N SER A 164 -12.64 7.71 -13.46
CA SER A 164 -12.82 8.81 -12.51
C SER A 164 -14.05 8.62 -11.62
N LEU A 165 -15.18 8.20 -12.19
CA LEU A 165 -16.40 7.98 -11.44
C LEU A 165 -16.23 6.88 -10.39
N LEU A 166 -15.62 5.75 -10.77
CA LEU A 166 -15.35 4.64 -9.85
C LEU A 166 -14.35 5.05 -8.76
N ALA A 167 -13.31 5.83 -9.11
CA ALA A 167 -12.36 6.35 -8.13
C ALA A 167 -13.02 7.25 -7.09
N ILE A 168 -13.96 8.11 -7.51
CA ILE A 168 -14.76 8.94 -6.61
C ILE A 168 -15.64 8.08 -5.69
N PHE A 169 -16.25 7.01 -6.19
CA PHE A 169 -17.04 6.10 -5.35
C PHE A 169 -16.18 5.43 -4.27
N VAL A 170 -14.99 4.92 -4.63
CA VAL A 170 -14.04 4.36 -3.65
C VAL A 170 -13.70 5.40 -2.59
N GLN A 171 -13.38 6.64 -2.98
CA GLN A 171 -13.11 7.71 -2.01
C GLN A 171 -14.29 8.02 -1.09
N GLN A 172 -15.52 7.99 -1.62
CA GLN A 172 -16.74 8.21 -0.83
C GLN A 172 -16.97 7.09 0.18
N TRP A 173 -16.86 5.83 -0.25
CA TRP A 173 -17.04 4.67 0.63
C TRP A 173 -15.97 4.63 1.71
N THR A 174 -14.70 4.80 1.33
CA THR A 174 -13.56 4.83 2.24
C THR A 174 -13.72 5.90 3.33
N ARG A 175 -14.18 7.10 2.97
CA ARG A 175 -14.47 8.17 3.94
C ARG A 175 -15.63 7.83 4.87
N ASP A 176 -16.70 7.26 4.33
CA ASP A 176 -17.87 6.84 5.11
C ASP A 176 -17.53 5.70 6.08
N PHE A 177 -16.67 4.76 5.69
CA PHE A 177 -16.17 3.69 6.55
C PHE A 177 -15.40 4.23 7.75
N ILE A 178 -14.41 5.12 7.53
CA ILE A 178 -13.66 5.76 8.63
C ILE A 178 -14.62 6.52 9.56
N HIS A 179 -15.55 7.28 8.99
CA HIS A 179 -16.48 8.07 9.78
C HIS A 179 -17.35 7.18 10.69
N LYS A 180 -17.91 6.10 10.15
CA LYS A 180 -18.72 5.13 10.90
C LYS A 180 -17.91 4.41 11.98
N ALA A 181 -16.65 4.10 11.72
CA ALA A 181 -15.77 3.45 12.69
C ALA A 181 -15.44 4.37 13.89
N ASN A 182 -15.23 5.67 13.64
CA ASN A 182 -14.83 6.64 14.67
C ASN A 182 -15.98 7.18 15.54
N LEU A 183 -17.24 6.97 15.16
CA LEU A 183 -18.44 7.45 15.86
C LEU A 183 -18.80 6.67 17.15
N ARG A 184 -17.94 5.79 17.67
CA ARG A 184 -18.28 4.87 18.76
C ARG A 184 -17.31 4.99 19.95
N PRO A 185 -17.80 5.36 21.15
CA PRO A 185 -16.93 5.60 22.32
C PRO A 185 -16.48 4.33 23.07
N SER A 186 -16.99 3.14 22.71
CA SER A 186 -16.64 1.89 23.40
C SER A 186 -15.66 1.08 22.55
N PRO A 187 -14.48 0.70 23.07
CA PRO A 187 -13.46 -0.01 22.30
C PRO A 187 -14.00 -1.36 21.77
N ILE A 188 -14.70 -2.13 22.60
CA ILE A 188 -15.26 -3.43 22.18
C ILE A 188 -16.27 -3.27 21.03
N ARG A 189 -17.08 -2.20 21.01
CA ARG A 189 -17.99 -1.95 19.89
C ARG A 189 -17.22 -1.54 18.64
N GLN A 190 -16.21 -0.70 18.80
CA GLN A 190 -15.37 -0.24 17.70
C GLN A 190 -14.65 -1.43 17.04
N ALA A 191 -14.06 -2.32 17.84
CA ALA A 191 -13.44 -3.57 17.38
C ALA A 191 -14.39 -4.43 16.54
N ARG A 192 -15.62 -4.64 17.02
CA ARG A 192 -16.62 -5.45 16.32
C ARG A 192 -17.06 -4.82 15.00
N VAL A 193 -17.17 -3.49 14.95
CA VAL A 193 -17.51 -2.76 13.73
C VAL A 193 -16.36 -2.84 12.72
N PHE A 194 -15.11 -2.63 13.16
CA PHE A 194 -13.93 -2.81 12.31
C PHE A 194 -13.85 -4.23 11.74
N ALA A 195 -13.97 -5.24 12.60
CA ALA A 195 -14.00 -6.64 12.16
C ALA A 195 -15.11 -6.89 11.14
N TYR A 196 -16.34 -6.44 11.41
CA TYR A 196 -17.47 -6.60 10.50
C TYR A 196 -17.23 -5.94 9.13
N ILE A 197 -16.71 -4.71 9.12
CA ILE A 197 -16.40 -3.99 7.88
C ILE A 197 -15.27 -4.69 7.14
N TYR A 198 -14.19 -5.07 7.82
CA TYR A 198 -13.05 -5.76 7.22
C TYR A 198 -13.46 -7.07 6.55
N PHE A 199 -14.22 -7.92 7.24
CA PHE A 199 -14.74 -9.15 6.63
C PHE A 199 -15.67 -8.85 5.46
N GLY A 200 -16.52 -7.82 5.56
CA GLY A 200 -17.34 -7.37 4.44
C GLY A 200 -16.51 -6.92 3.24
N LEU A 201 -15.46 -6.10 3.43
CA LEU A 201 -14.57 -5.65 2.37
C LEU A 201 -13.91 -6.82 1.64
N ARG A 202 -13.55 -7.87 2.38
CA ARG A 202 -13.00 -9.12 1.83
C ARG A 202 -14.04 -9.90 1.05
N ASP A 203 -15.21 -10.15 1.64
CA ASP A 203 -16.28 -10.97 1.05
C ASP A 203 -16.85 -10.33 -0.23
N PHE A 204 -16.98 -8.99 -0.24
CA PHE A 204 -17.42 -8.23 -1.42
C PHE A 204 -16.27 -7.90 -2.39
N GLY A 205 -15.04 -8.32 -2.11
CA GLY A 205 -13.91 -8.19 -3.03
C GLY A 205 -13.50 -6.74 -3.32
N MET A 206 -13.57 -5.84 -2.35
CA MET A 206 -13.27 -4.41 -2.57
C MET A 206 -11.84 -4.18 -3.07
N HIS A 207 -10.88 -5.00 -2.64
CA HIS A 207 -9.52 -5.01 -3.20
C HIS A 207 -9.52 -5.24 -4.71
N SER A 208 -10.28 -6.24 -5.19
CA SER A 208 -10.41 -6.53 -6.61
C SER A 208 -11.09 -5.40 -7.37
N PHE A 209 -12.08 -4.75 -6.76
CA PHE A 209 -12.75 -3.60 -7.35
C PHE A 209 -11.79 -2.40 -7.52
N VAL A 210 -10.99 -2.10 -6.49
CA VAL A 210 -9.97 -1.04 -6.53
C VAL A 210 -8.92 -1.32 -7.61
N ASP A 211 -8.52 -2.58 -7.81
CA ASP A 211 -7.56 -2.98 -8.86
C ASP A 211 -8.09 -2.74 -10.29
N ILE A 212 -9.40 -2.79 -10.52
CA ILE A 212 -10.01 -2.61 -11.84
C ILE A 212 -9.88 -1.16 -12.34
N ILE A 213 -9.87 -0.20 -11.43
CA ILE A 213 -9.89 1.24 -11.77
C ILE A 213 -8.65 1.64 -12.59
N PRO A 214 -7.41 1.41 -12.13
CA PRO A 214 -6.23 1.70 -12.94
C PRO A 214 -6.12 0.83 -14.20
N PHE A 215 -6.72 -0.37 -14.21
CA PHE A 215 -6.80 -1.18 -15.42
C PHE A 215 -7.64 -0.50 -16.52
N LEU A 216 -8.81 0.05 -16.18
CA LEU A 216 -9.65 0.79 -17.12
C LEU A 216 -8.91 2.00 -17.69
N LEU A 217 -8.12 2.68 -16.86
CA LEU A 217 -7.31 3.82 -17.27
C LEU A 217 -6.21 3.41 -18.27
N HIS A 218 -5.50 2.32 -18.01
CA HIS A 218 -4.49 1.82 -18.96
C HIS A 218 -5.14 1.34 -20.26
N LEU A 219 -6.28 0.65 -20.19
CA LEU A 219 -7.03 0.24 -21.38
C LEU A 219 -7.45 1.46 -22.22
N SER A 220 -7.92 2.53 -21.57
CA SER A 220 -8.23 3.80 -22.22
C SER A 220 -7.02 4.37 -22.96
N LEU A 221 -5.84 4.39 -22.35
CA LEU A 221 -4.60 4.87 -22.98
C LEU A 221 -4.21 4.03 -24.21
N PHE A 222 -4.28 2.70 -24.12
CA PHE A 222 -3.98 1.83 -25.26
C PHE A 222 -4.93 2.06 -26.43
N LEU A 223 -6.22 2.22 -26.17
CA LEU A 223 -7.21 2.55 -27.19
C LEU A 223 -6.93 3.91 -27.84
N PHE A 224 -6.49 4.90 -27.06
CA PHE A 224 -6.13 6.21 -27.60
C PHE A 224 -4.94 6.17 -28.53
N PHE A 225 -3.86 5.47 -28.15
CA PHE A 225 -2.72 5.30 -29.03
C PHE A 225 -3.08 4.51 -30.30
N GLY A 226 -3.95 3.49 -30.19
CA GLY A 226 -4.51 2.80 -31.34
C GLY A 226 -5.29 3.74 -32.27
N GLY A 227 -6.13 4.60 -31.70
CA GLY A 227 -6.86 5.64 -32.44
C GLY A 227 -5.92 6.66 -33.10
N LEU A 228 -4.84 7.03 -32.42
CA LEU A 228 -3.83 7.95 -32.95
C LEU A 228 -3.09 7.38 -34.17
N VAL A 229 -2.77 6.08 -34.16
CA VAL A 229 -2.22 5.40 -35.34
C VAL A 229 -3.24 5.35 -36.48
N ALA A 230 -4.51 5.06 -36.18
CA ALA A 230 -5.58 5.05 -37.18
C ALA A 230 -5.82 6.45 -37.80
N PHE A 231 -5.73 7.51 -36.98
CA PHE A 231 -5.85 8.91 -37.40
C PHE A 231 -4.71 9.34 -38.34
N LEU A 232 -3.48 8.92 -38.04
CA LEU A 232 -2.30 9.32 -38.82
C LEU A 232 -2.12 8.51 -40.11
N SER A 233 -2.69 7.29 -40.17
CA SER A 233 -2.60 6.38 -41.32
C SER A 233 -2.96 7.03 -42.66
N PRO A 234 -4.10 7.75 -42.81
CA PRO A 234 -4.43 8.44 -44.06
C PRO A 234 -3.59 9.71 -44.30
N VAL A 235 -3.01 10.33 -43.26
CA VAL A 235 -2.31 11.62 -43.36
C VAL A 235 -0.90 11.42 -43.91
N ASN A 236 -0.09 10.59 -43.26
CA ASN A 236 1.29 10.36 -43.66
C ASN A 236 1.81 9.01 -43.14
N ARG A 237 2.28 8.17 -44.08
CA ARG A 237 2.82 6.84 -43.77
C ARG A 237 4.08 6.89 -42.90
N ILE A 238 4.99 7.85 -43.12
CA ILE A 238 6.23 7.99 -42.35
C ILE A 238 5.91 8.29 -40.88
N ILE A 239 5.04 9.27 -40.64
CA ILE A 239 4.62 9.64 -39.27
C ILE A 239 3.93 8.45 -38.59
N THR A 240 3.12 7.70 -39.33
CA THR A 240 2.43 6.51 -38.82
C THR A 240 3.43 5.42 -38.39
N TYR A 241 4.44 5.11 -39.21
CA TYR A 241 5.45 4.12 -38.85
C TYR A 241 6.30 4.55 -37.65
N ILE A 242 6.66 5.82 -37.56
CA ILE A 242 7.36 6.36 -36.37
C ILE A 242 6.50 6.17 -35.12
N MET A 243 5.21 6.52 -35.18
CA MET A 243 4.29 6.38 -34.06
C MET A 243 4.08 4.91 -33.66
N ILE A 244 3.96 4.00 -34.63
CA ILE A 244 3.90 2.55 -34.36
C ILE A 244 5.19 2.07 -33.67
N GLY A 245 6.36 2.53 -34.13
CA GLY A 245 7.65 2.17 -33.51
C GLY A 245 7.75 2.63 -32.06
N VAL A 246 7.38 3.88 -31.78
CA VAL A 246 7.34 4.43 -30.42
C VAL A 246 6.36 3.65 -29.54
N LEU A 247 5.14 3.39 -30.03
CA LEU A 247 4.15 2.60 -29.29
C LEU A 247 4.62 1.16 -29.04
N GLY A 248 5.31 0.56 -30.00
CA GLY A 248 5.88 -0.78 -29.87
C GLY A 248 6.94 -0.87 -28.76
N ILE A 249 7.81 0.14 -28.64
CA ILE A 249 8.81 0.21 -27.56
C ILE A 249 8.11 0.36 -26.20
N PHE A 250 7.14 1.27 -26.08
CA PHE A 250 6.38 1.45 -24.84
C PHE A 250 5.61 0.19 -24.46
N LEU A 251 4.96 -0.47 -25.42
CA LEU A 251 4.25 -1.73 -25.20
C LEU A 251 5.20 -2.83 -24.74
N LEU A 252 6.37 -2.95 -25.36
CA LEU A 252 7.39 -3.93 -24.96
C LEU A 252 7.86 -3.72 -23.53
N ILE A 253 8.19 -2.47 -23.15
CA ILE A 253 8.58 -2.13 -21.78
C ILE A 253 7.44 -2.44 -20.82
N TYR A 254 6.22 -2.01 -21.14
CA TYR A 254 5.04 -2.26 -20.31
C TYR A 254 4.80 -3.76 -20.10
N THR A 255 4.83 -4.57 -21.17
CA THR A 255 4.69 -6.02 -21.08
C THR A 255 5.82 -6.66 -20.27
N ALA A 256 7.06 -6.20 -20.43
CA ALA A 256 8.18 -6.70 -19.62
C ALA A 256 7.94 -6.41 -18.12
N LEU A 257 7.57 -5.18 -17.77
CA LEU A 257 7.25 -4.80 -16.39
C LEU A 257 6.05 -5.56 -15.81
N THR A 258 5.09 -5.93 -16.65
CA THR A 258 3.94 -6.75 -16.26
C THR A 258 4.30 -8.23 -16.05
N VAL A 259 5.22 -8.80 -16.85
CA VAL A 259 5.59 -10.22 -16.81
C VAL A 259 6.64 -10.53 -15.75
N ILE A 260 7.58 -9.61 -15.50
CA ILE A 260 8.64 -9.77 -14.50
C ILE A 260 8.09 -10.26 -13.13
N PRO A 261 7.08 -9.63 -12.49
CA PRO A 261 6.57 -10.06 -11.19
C PRO A 261 5.86 -11.43 -11.22
N LEU A 262 5.42 -11.90 -12.39
CA LEU A 262 4.81 -13.23 -12.55
C LEU A 262 5.88 -14.33 -12.58
N VAL A 263 7.08 -14.02 -13.07
CA VAL A 263 8.21 -14.96 -13.12
C VAL A 263 9.04 -14.90 -11.84
N TRP A 264 9.20 -13.70 -11.28
CA TRP A 264 10.02 -13.41 -10.10
C TRP A 264 9.17 -12.65 -9.10
N LEU A 265 8.62 -13.35 -8.10
CA LEU A 265 7.76 -12.73 -7.08
C LEU A 265 8.46 -11.60 -6.32
N ASN A 266 9.78 -11.70 -6.14
CA ASN A 266 10.62 -10.70 -5.47
C ASN A 266 10.84 -9.39 -6.26
N ALA A 267 10.29 -9.26 -7.48
CA ALA A 267 10.47 -8.07 -8.27
C ALA A 267 9.59 -6.90 -7.78
N PRO A 268 10.15 -5.66 -7.70
CA PRO A 268 9.40 -4.49 -7.23
C PRO A 268 8.44 -3.93 -8.29
N TYR A 269 8.62 -4.31 -9.55
CA TYR A 269 7.81 -3.82 -10.66
C TYR A 269 6.42 -4.46 -10.61
N ARG A 270 5.42 -3.69 -10.17
CA ARG A 270 4.02 -4.10 -10.19
C ARG A 270 3.22 -3.18 -11.08
N THR A 271 2.39 -3.79 -11.91
CA THR A 271 1.44 -3.08 -12.76
C THR A 271 0.03 -3.54 -12.39
N PRO A 272 -1.01 -2.72 -12.55
CA PRO A 272 -2.39 -3.16 -12.30
C PRO A 272 -2.75 -4.41 -13.12
N LEU A 273 -2.14 -4.55 -14.30
CA LEU A 273 -2.35 -5.66 -15.21
C LEU A 273 -1.67 -6.96 -14.76
N SER A 274 -0.57 -6.90 -13.99
CA SER A 274 0.08 -8.11 -13.47
C SER A 274 -0.80 -8.83 -12.44
N GLY A 275 -1.56 -8.09 -11.62
CA GLY A 275 -2.54 -8.68 -10.70
C GLY A 275 -3.69 -9.37 -11.45
N ALA A 276 -4.23 -8.73 -12.50
CA ALA A 276 -5.27 -9.33 -13.33
C ALA A 276 -4.79 -10.58 -14.07
N LEU A 277 -3.57 -10.55 -14.64
CA LEU A 277 -2.93 -11.71 -15.28
C LEU A 277 -2.69 -12.86 -14.30
N TRP A 278 -2.30 -12.56 -13.07
CA TRP A 278 -2.12 -13.58 -12.03
C TRP A 278 -3.44 -14.33 -11.76
N ARG A 279 -4.55 -13.59 -11.56
CA ARG A 279 -5.89 -14.18 -11.36
C ARG A 279 -6.33 -15.01 -12.56
N LEU A 280 -6.17 -14.48 -13.78
CA LEU A 280 -6.49 -15.21 -15.02
C LEU A 280 -5.64 -16.49 -15.14
N GLY A 281 -4.34 -16.41 -14.96
CA GLY A 281 -3.43 -17.56 -15.04
C GLY A 281 -3.74 -18.64 -14.00
N ASN A 282 -4.23 -18.25 -12.82
CA ASN A 282 -4.68 -19.20 -11.80
C ASN A 282 -6.07 -19.77 -12.11
N ALA A 283 -7.00 -18.99 -12.66
CA ALA A 283 -8.30 -19.49 -13.09
C ALA A 283 -8.20 -20.54 -14.23
N PHE A 284 -7.19 -20.44 -15.11
CA PHE A 284 -6.97 -21.36 -16.22
C PHE A 284 -6.20 -22.65 -15.86
N GLY A 285 -6.01 -22.94 -14.58
CA GLY A 285 -5.40 -24.20 -14.11
C GLY A 285 -4.27 -24.04 -13.10
N SER A 286 -4.28 -22.95 -12.33
CA SER A 286 -3.37 -22.71 -11.20
C SER A 286 -1.89 -22.78 -11.56
N PHE A 287 -1.56 -22.51 -12.83
CA PHE A 287 -0.23 -22.70 -13.39
C PHE A 287 0.82 -21.82 -12.68
N LEU A 288 0.46 -20.57 -12.41
CA LEU A 288 1.38 -19.60 -11.80
C LEU A 288 1.61 -19.89 -10.32
N ALA A 289 0.55 -20.25 -9.57
CA ALA A 289 0.68 -20.69 -8.18
C ALA A 289 1.55 -21.94 -8.07
N ARG A 290 1.32 -22.95 -8.92
CA ARG A 290 2.10 -24.19 -8.93
C ARG A 290 3.57 -23.96 -9.30
N LYS A 291 3.85 -23.06 -10.23
CA LYS A 291 5.23 -22.70 -10.61
C LYS A 291 6.05 -22.16 -9.44
N HIS A 292 5.41 -21.48 -8.49
CA HIS A 292 6.06 -20.87 -7.34
C HIS A 292 5.98 -21.70 -6.05
N ASP A 293 5.47 -22.94 -6.15
CA ASP A 293 5.29 -23.87 -5.04
C ASP A 293 4.28 -23.36 -3.98
N LEU A 294 3.19 -22.73 -4.45
CA LEU A 294 2.13 -22.14 -3.63
C LEU A 294 0.80 -22.91 -3.76
N ASP A 295 0.84 -24.24 -3.70
CA ASP A 295 -0.32 -25.11 -3.94
C ASP A 295 -1.49 -24.91 -2.95
N HIS A 296 -1.24 -24.35 -1.76
CA HIS A 296 -2.25 -24.06 -0.74
C HIS A 296 -3.00 -22.72 -0.95
N CYS A 297 -2.52 -21.85 -1.84
CA CYS A 297 -3.01 -20.48 -2.02
C CYS A 297 -3.56 -20.26 -3.43
N GLN A 298 -4.46 -21.14 -3.87
CA GLN A 298 -4.93 -21.18 -5.26
C GLN A 298 -5.74 -19.95 -5.67
N ASP A 299 -6.51 -19.39 -4.72
CA ASP A 299 -7.33 -18.18 -4.91
C ASP A 299 -6.63 -16.89 -4.43
N ALA A 300 -5.36 -16.98 -4.03
CA ALA A 300 -4.63 -15.85 -3.47
C ALA A 300 -4.33 -14.79 -4.55
N THR A 301 -4.47 -13.53 -4.15
CA THR A 301 -4.03 -12.37 -4.94
C THR A 301 -2.51 -12.39 -5.11
N LEU A 302 -2.00 -11.67 -6.11
CA LEU A 302 -0.54 -11.55 -6.33
C LEU A 302 0.20 -10.98 -5.10
N SER A 303 -0.48 -10.13 -4.31
CA SER A 303 0.07 -9.59 -3.06
C SER A 303 0.17 -10.65 -1.97
N GLU A 304 -0.88 -11.46 -1.78
CA GLU A 304 -0.87 -12.56 -0.81
C GLU A 304 0.13 -13.64 -1.21
N ALA A 305 0.21 -13.99 -2.49
CA ALA A 305 1.20 -14.94 -3.02
C ALA A 305 2.64 -14.45 -2.79
N LEU A 306 2.90 -13.15 -2.96
CA LEU A 306 4.19 -12.55 -2.62
C LEU A 306 4.46 -12.64 -1.13
N LEU A 307 3.49 -12.27 -0.30
CA LEU A 307 3.64 -12.29 1.15
C LEU A 307 3.97 -13.69 1.64
N GLU A 308 3.23 -14.69 1.18
CA GLU A 308 3.48 -16.10 1.52
C GLU A 308 4.86 -16.55 1.06
N LYS A 309 5.26 -16.21 -0.18
CA LYS A 309 6.60 -16.53 -0.67
C LYS A 309 7.69 -15.81 0.12
N SER A 310 7.41 -14.60 0.61
CA SER A 310 8.35 -13.81 1.40
C SER A 310 8.63 -14.44 2.76
N LEU A 311 7.73 -15.27 3.30
CA LEU A 311 7.91 -16.00 4.56
C LEU A 311 8.70 -17.30 4.39
N GLN A 312 8.93 -17.77 3.15
CA GLN A 312 9.69 -18.99 2.89
C GLN A 312 11.19 -18.69 2.75
N GLY A 313 12.05 -19.48 3.38
CA GLY A 313 13.51 -19.38 3.21
C GLY A 313 14.07 -18.01 3.60
N THR A 314 13.72 -17.52 4.80
CA THR A 314 14.06 -16.16 5.26
C THR A 314 15.50 -16.03 5.73
N SER A 315 16.12 -17.11 6.22
CA SER A 315 17.44 -17.10 6.90
C SER A 315 18.51 -16.25 6.20
N GLU A 316 18.70 -16.40 4.88
CA GLU A 316 19.71 -15.62 4.15
C GLU A 316 19.32 -14.14 3.99
N ARG A 317 18.02 -13.85 3.80
CA ARG A 317 17.51 -12.47 3.68
C ARG A 317 17.56 -11.75 5.02
N ASP A 318 17.17 -12.44 6.08
CA ASP A 318 17.22 -11.95 7.46
C ASP A 318 18.67 -11.66 7.86
N ARG A 319 19.62 -12.54 7.49
CA ARG A 319 21.06 -12.31 7.68
C ARG A 319 21.54 -11.05 6.97
N GLN A 320 21.18 -10.87 5.69
CA GLN A 320 21.56 -9.67 4.93
C GLN A 320 20.94 -8.40 5.53
N ALA A 321 19.67 -8.47 5.97
CA ALA A 321 19.00 -7.36 6.63
C ALA A 321 19.71 -6.97 7.93
N LEU A 322 20.08 -7.94 8.78
CA LEU A 322 20.81 -7.68 10.02
C LEU A 322 22.21 -7.10 9.78
N VAL A 323 22.94 -7.59 8.77
CA VAL A 323 24.24 -7.02 8.38
C VAL A 323 24.07 -5.57 7.92
N PHE A 324 23.08 -5.30 7.06
CA PHE A 324 22.76 -3.95 6.61
C PHE A 324 22.38 -3.04 7.78
N THR A 325 21.50 -3.50 8.69
CA THR A 325 21.13 -2.76 9.89
C THR A 325 22.38 -2.42 10.69
N MET A 326 23.24 -3.42 10.97
CA MET A 326 24.46 -3.21 11.73
C MET A 326 25.39 -2.18 11.07
N GLN A 327 25.50 -2.16 9.74
CA GLN A 327 26.26 -1.14 9.00
C GLN A 327 25.62 0.24 9.09
N SER A 328 24.29 0.32 8.99
CA SER A 328 23.55 1.59 8.97
C SER A 328 23.51 2.34 10.29
N LEU A 329 23.74 1.66 11.42
CA LEU A 329 23.77 2.27 12.74
C LEU A 329 25.03 3.14 12.88
N THR A 330 24.86 4.47 12.89
CA THR A 330 25.98 5.41 13.02
C THR A 330 26.12 6.00 14.41
N ASP A 331 25.00 6.14 15.13
CA ASP A 331 24.96 6.78 16.44
C ASP A 331 24.90 5.76 17.58
N ASP A 332 25.52 6.12 18.70
CA ASP A 332 25.61 5.29 19.90
C ASP A 332 24.21 5.01 20.51
N ASP A 333 23.29 5.96 20.36
CA ASP A 333 21.89 5.87 20.82
C ASP A 333 21.05 4.87 19.99
N GLU A 334 21.44 4.60 18.74
CA GLU A 334 20.78 3.63 17.86
C GLU A 334 21.41 2.24 17.98
N LEU A 335 22.71 2.18 18.30
CA LEU A 335 23.45 0.93 18.49
C LEU A 335 23.04 0.20 19.76
N LEU A 336 22.73 0.91 20.84
CA LEU A 336 22.42 0.32 22.14
C LEU A 336 21.15 -0.57 22.14
N PRO A 337 20.01 -0.14 21.55
CA PRO A 337 18.84 -1.01 21.39
C PRO A 337 19.11 -2.26 20.56
N MET A 338 19.97 -2.16 19.54
CA MET A 338 20.36 -3.31 18.71
C MET A 338 21.17 -4.33 19.54
N ILE A 339 22.10 -3.86 20.37
CA ILE A 339 22.89 -4.73 21.27
C ILE A 339 21.98 -5.42 22.28
N GLU A 340 21.02 -4.70 22.88
CA GLU A 340 20.06 -5.26 23.83
C GLU A 340 19.17 -6.33 23.17
N ALA A 341 18.67 -6.07 21.96
CA ALA A 341 17.89 -7.05 21.20
C ALA A 341 18.68 -8.32 20.84
N ILE A 342 19.98 -8.21 20.57
CA ILE A 342 20.86 -9.37 20.35
C ILE A 342 21.00 -10.19 21.64
N GLN A 343 20.99 -9.55 22.81
CA GLN A 343 21.04 -10.23 24.10
C GLN A 343 19.79 -11.09 24.33
N ASP A 344 18.62 -10.63 23.91
CA ASP A 344 17.36 -11.39 24.03
C ASP A 344 17.34 -12.67 23.16
N VAL A 345 18.18 -12.73 22.12
CA VAL A 345 18.35 -13.92 21.28
C VAL A 345 19.16 -15.02 22.01
N LEU A 346 19.96 -14.65 23.00
CA LEU A 346 20.77 -15.56 23.83
C LEU A 346 19.91 -16.08 24.98
N TYR A 347 19.64 -17.38 25.01
CA TYR A 347 18.88 -18.00 26.09
C TYR A 347 19.80 -18.67 27.10
N TYR A 348 19.51 -18.52 28.39
CA TYR A 348 20.25 -19.17 29.48
C TYR A 348 19.60 -20.52 29.86
N ASP A 349 20.34 -21.62 29.68
CA ASP A 349 19.99 -22.94 30.18
C ASP A 349 20.70 -23.18 31.52
N SER A 350 19.94 -23.54 32.56
CA SER A 350 20.46 -23.77 33.91
C SER A 350 21.43 -24.96 34.01
N GLN A 351 21.41 -25.88 33.05
CA GLN A 351 22.24 -27.09 33.08
C GLN A 351 23.55 -26.94 32.31
N TYR A 352 23.61 -26.05 31.32
CA TYR A 352 24.78 -25.93 30.44
C TYR A 352 25.25 -24.50 30.10
N GLY A 353 24.57 -23.46 30.61
CA GLY A 353 24.95 -22.05 30.40
C GLY A 353 24.18 -21.36 29.26
N PHE A 354 24.74 -20.27 28.73
CA PHE A 354 24.10 -19.52 27.63
C PHE A 354 24.21 -20.27 26.30
N TYR A 355 23.14 -20.23 25.49
CA TYR A 355 23.08 -20.82 24.15
C TYR A 355 22.36 -19.88 23.17
N ILE A 356 22.81 -19.92 21.91
CA ILE A 356 22.03 -19.41 20.79
C ILE A 356 21.13 -20.55 20.32
N ARG A 357 19.81 -20.32 20.18
CA ARG A 357 18.92 -21.31 19.54
C ARG A 357 19.49 -21.67 18.18
N ARG A 358 19.57 -22.96 17.84
CA ARG A 358 20.15 -23.44 16.57
C ARG A 358 19.61 -22.68 15.34
N ALA A 359 18.32 -22.34 15.34
CA ALA A 359 17.67 -21.56 14.27
C ALA A 359 18.19 -20.11 14.12
N ASN A 360 18.75 -19.54 15.20
CA ASN A 360 19.24 -18.16 15.26
C ASN A 360 20.78 -18.08 15.16
N VAL A 361 21.49 -19.23 15.23
CA VAL A 361 22.94 -19.29 15.07
C VAL A 361 23.34 -18.75 13.70
N ASP A 362 22.63 -19.16 12.66
CA ASP A 362 22.91 -18.74 11.27
C ASP A 362 22.70 -17.22 11.05
N LEU A 363 21.92 -16.56 11.93
CA LEU A 363 21.66 -15.11 11.89
C LEU A 363 22.74 -14.31 12.62
N ILE A 364 23.19 -14.80 13.78
CA ILE A 364 24.08 -14.06 14.69
C ILE A 364 25.56 -14.35 14.43
N MET A 365 25.90 -15.58 14.02
CA MET A 365 27.30 -15.98 13.78
C MET A 365 28.03 -15.08 12.78
N PRO A 366 27.42 -14.65 11.66
CA PRO A 366 28.06 -13.77 10.70
C PRO A 366 28.37 -12.38 11.26
N LEU A 367 27.57 -11.88 12.21
CA LEU A 367 27.80 -10.58 12.87
C LEU A 367 28.91 -10.65 13.94
N ILE A 368 29.15 -11.83 14.50
CA ILE A 368 30.25 -12.08 15.46
C ILE A 368 31.57 -12.32 14.72
N MET A 369 31.52 -13.06 13.60
CA MET A 369 32.68 -13.52 12.84
C MET A 369 33.05 -12.62 11.65
N SER A 370 32.36 -11.50 11.43
CA SER A 370 32.69 -10.60 10.32
C SER A 370 34.07 -9.96 10.52
N ASP A 371 34.90 -9.93 9.47
CA ASP A 371 36.19 -9.22 9.47
C ASP A 371 36.03 -7.69 9.36
N ASP A 372 34.85 -7.22 8.92
CA ASP A 372 34.53 -5.80 8.80
C ASP A 372 34.17 -5.21 10.17
N PRO A 373 34.91 -4.22 10.71
CA PRO A 373 34.64 -3.63 12.01
C PRO A 373 33.27 -2.93 12.09
N GLU A 374 32.70 -2.50 10.96
CA GLU A 374 31.36 -1.88 10.91
C GLU A 374 30.23 -2.91 11.03
N VAL A 375 30.50 -4.18 10.72
CA VAL A 375 29.54 -5.29 10.84
C VAL A 375 29.78 -6.08 12.12
N ASN A 376 31.03 -6.12 12.58
CA ASN A 376 31.42 -6.91 13.74
C ASN A 376 30.87 -6.30 15.04
N ILE A 377 29.95 -7.03 15.69
CA ILE A 377 29.32 -6.60 16.96
C ILE A 377 30.37 -6.31 18.03
N ILE A 378 31.41 -7.12 18.12
CA ILE A 378 32.43 -6.99 19.16
C ILE A 378 33.28 -5.75 18.93
N SER A 379 33.63 -5.45 17.68
CA SER A 379 34.35 -4.22 17.31
C SER A 379 33.54 -2.97 17.62
N ARG A 380 32.24 -2.98 17.28
CA ARG A 380 31.29 -1.89 17.56
C ARG A 380 31.12 -1.64 19.06
N ILE A 381 30.95 -2.69 19.86
CA ILE A 381 30.87 -2.59 21.32
C ILE A 381 32.17 -2.04 21.91
N THR A 382 33.31 -2.49 21.40
CA THR A 382 34.62 -2.01 21.87
C THR A 382 34.80 -0.52 21.58
N GLN A 383 34.40 -0.07 20.39
CA GLN A 383 34.42 1.34 20.02
C GLN A 383 33.48 2.18 20.89
N TYR A 384 32.26 1.68 21.16
CA TYR A 384 31.30 2.30 22.08
C TYR A 384 31.88 2.44 23.49
N LEU A 385 32.45 1.37 24.06
CA LEU A 385 33.04 1.37 25.39
C LEU A 385 34.24 2.32 25.50
N LYS A 386 35.07 2.38 24.44
CA LYS A 386 36.21 3.30 24.37
C LYS A 386 35.77 4.77 24.33
N ARG A 387 34.64 5.06 23.68
CA ARG A 387 34.09 6.42 23.54
C ARG A 387 33.30 6.88 24.75
N SER A 388 32.60 5.97 25.42
CA SER A 388 31.66 6.28 26.51
C SER A 388 32.31 6.47 27.88
N GLN A 389 33.56 6.07 28.11
CA GLN A 389 34.27 6.18 29.41
C GLN A 389 33.41 5.72 30.62
N VAL A 390 32.50 4.75 30.44
CA VAL A 390 31.66 4.24 31.53
C VAL A 390 32.48 3.24 32.34
N VAL A 391 33.14 3.74 33.39
CA VAL A 391 33.87 2.94 34.38
C VAL A 391 32.88 2.02 35.11
N PRO A 392 33.08 0.68 35.15
CA PRO A 392 32.38 -0.18 36.10
C PRO A 392 32.94 0.16 37.49
N GLN A 393 32.13 0.78 38.34
CA GLN A 393 32.60 1.23 39.66
C GLN A 393 32.77 0.08 40.67
N ASP A 394 32.42 -1.16 40.31
CA ASP A 394 32.58 -2.34 41.16
C ASP A 394 33.03 -3.57 40.36
N SER A 395 33.81 -4.43 41.02
CA SER A 395 34.32 -5.67 40.44
C SER A 395 33.16 -6.57 39.97
N PRO A 396 33.29 -7.26 38.80
CA PRO A 396 32.23 -8.11 38.26
C PRO A 396 31.91 -9.33 39.14
N LYS A 397 32.67 -9.56 40.22
CA LYS A 397 32.40 -10.65 41.18
C LYS A 397 31.41 -10.25 42.27
N ASP A 398 31.32 -8.97 42.61
CA ASP A 398 30.53 -8.53 43.78
C ASP A 398 29.07 -8.20 43.40
N SER A 399 28.84 -7.79 42.14
CA SER A 399 27.51 -7.52 41.58
C SER A 399 26.69 -8.78 41.25
N LEU A 400 27.34 -9.94 41.14
CA LEU A 400 26.66 -11.25 41.00
C LEU A 400 26.30 -11.89 42.35
N ILE A 401 26.93 -11.47 43.46
CA ILE A 401 26.66 -12.00 44.80
C ILE A 401 25.57 -11.18 45.51
N HIS A 402 25.54 -9.86 45.28
CA HIS A 402 24.45 -9.00 45.71
C HIS A 402 23.58 -8.68 44.50
N GLY A 403 22.47 -9.41 44.31
CA GLY A 403 21.52 -9.26 43.20
C GLY A 403 20.78 -7.92 43.16
N GLN A 404 21.51 -6.81 43.07
CA GLN A 404 20.98 -5.46 43.14
C GLN A 404 21.90 -4.49 42.38
N GLY A 405 22.00 -4.70 41.08
CA GLY A 405 22.64 -3.80 40.13
C GLY A 405 22.49 -4.34 38.73
N SER A 406 21.54 -3.80 37.95
CA SER A 406 21.44 -4.11 36.53
C SER A 406 22.72 -3.63 35.85
N MET A 407 23.63 -4.55 35.50
CA MET A 407 24.74 -4.21 34.60
C MET A 407 24.14 -3.61 33.31
N PRO A 408 24.79 -2.59 32.71
CA PRO A 408 24.39 -2.13 31.39
C PRO A 408 24.39 -3.33 30.41
N PRO A 409 23.40 -3.43 29.50
CA PRO A 409 23.24 -4.59 28.59
C PRO A 409 24.53 -4.96 27.86
N VAL A 410 25.32 -3.95 27.51
CA VAL A 410 26.63 -4.07 26.86
C VAL A 410 27.60 -4.95 27.64
N TYR A 411 27.70 -4.81 28.96
CA TYR A 411 28.60 -5.60 29.80
C TYR A 411 28.11 -7.04 30.00
N SER A 412 26.80 -7.23 30.09
CA SER A 412 26.16 -8.55 30.15
C SER A 412 26.41 -9.33 28.86
N LEU A 413 26.24 -8.69 27.70
CA LEU A 413 26.48 -9.31 26.40
C LEU A 413 27.97 -9.63 26.18
N VAL A 414 28.89 -8.73 26.57
CA VAL A 414 30.34 -9.01 26.51
C VAL A 414 30.71 -10.21 27.38
N TYR A 415 30.21 -10.28 28.62
CA TYR A 415 30.44 -11.42 29.51
C TYR A 415 29.86 -12.73 28.95
N THR A 416 28.67 -12.65 28.37
CA THR A 416 27.98 -13.80 27.75
C THR A 416 28.73 -14.29 26.51
N LEU A 417 29.19 -13.40 25.64
CA LEU A 417 30.01 -13.74 24.48
C LEU A 417 31.37 -14.31 24.89
N MET A 418 32.01 -13.76 25.94
CA MET A 418 33.25 -14.31 26.50
C MET A 418 33.05 -15.73 27.04
N TYR A 419 31.95 -15.98 27.77
CA TYR A 419 31.62 -17.29 28.30
C TYR A 419 31.33 -18.31 27.18
N MET A 420 30.59 -17.90 26.14
CA MET A 420 30.31 -18.71 24.94
C MET A 420 31.58 -19.08 24.19
N LEU A 421 32.50 -18.12 23.97
CA LEU A 421 33.77 -18.37 23.30
C LEU A 421 34.68 -19.29 24.13
N ALA A 422 34.71 -19.12 25.45
CA ALA A 422 35.52 -19.94 26.36
C ALA A 422 35.02 -21.39 26.50
N THR A 423 33.74 -21.64 26.21
CA THR A 423 33.10 -22.97 26.32
C THR A 423 32.94 -23.70 24.99
N THR A 424 33.35 -23.09 23.86
CA THR A 424 33.40 -23.82 22.57
C THR A 424 34.37 -25.00 22.68
N PRO A 425 33.90 -26.25 22.49
CA PRO A 425 34.77 -27.41 22.63
C PRO A 425 35.82 -27.39 21.51
N GLN A 426 37.09 -27.54 21.87
CA GLN A 426 38.19 -27.86 20.95
C GLN A 426 37.77 -29.09 20.12
N ALA A 427 37.30 -28.85 18.89
CA ALA A 427 36.97 -29.92 17.97
C ALA A 427 38.28 -30.46 17.39
N THR A 428 38.71 -31.60 17.91
CA THR A 428 39.77 -32.46 17.38
C THR A 428 39.39 -32.96 15.98
N ASP A 429 39.58 -32.15 14.93
CA ASP A 429 39.83 -32.67 13.58
C ASP A 429 40.57 -31.66 12.68
N LYS A 430 41.44 -32.20 11.82
CA LYS A 430 42.45 -31.49 11.01
C LYS A 430 41.87 -30.60 9.89
N SER A 431 40.56 -30.49 9.77
CA SER A 431 39.89 -29.52 8.87
C SER A 431 39.91 -28.08 9.41
N GLN A 432 40.38 -27.88 10.66
CA GLN A 432 40.45 -26.59 11.36
C GLN A 432 41.74 -25.76 11.18
N MET A 433 42.61 -26.02 10.20
CA MET A 433 43.79 -25.15 10.01
C MET A 433 43.44 -23.73 9.51
N LEU A 434 42.28 -23.53 8.87
CA LEU A 434 41.78 -22.18 8.59
C LEU A 434 41.26 -21.47 9.86
N ASN A 435 41.00 -22.25 10.92
CA ASN A 435 40.43 -21.81 12.19
C ASN A 435 41.52 -21.39 13.20
N GLU A 436 42.77 -21.87 13.09
CA GLU A 436 43.85 -21.49 14.02
C GLU A 436 44.21 -20.01 13.96
N LYS A 437 44.28 -19.41 12.76
CA LYS A 437 44.47 -17.97 12.62
C LYS A 437 43.30 -17.18 13.23
N HIS A 438 42.07 -17.64 13.04
CA HIS A 438 40.88 -16.97 13.55
C HIS A 438 40.75 -17.09 15.07
N VAL A 439 41.02 -18.28 15.63
CA VAL A 439 41.10 -18.51 17.08
C VAL A 439 42.23 -17.68 17.68
N GLN A 440 43.38 -17.53 17.02
CA GLN A 440 44.45 -16.64 17.48
C GLN A 440 44.08 -15.16 17.38
N THR A 441 43.44 -14.70 16.31
CA THR A 441 42.94 -13.31 16.22
C THR A 441 41.93 -13.03 17.32
N HIS A 442 41.00 -13.95 17.59
CA HIS A 442 40.04 -13.85 18.67
C HIS A 442 40.69 -13.94 20.06
N LEU A 443 41.67 -14.81 20.31
CA LEU A 443 42.40 -14.87 21.58
C LEU A 443 43.25 -13.62 21.82
N THR A 444 43.86 -13.08 20.77
CA THR A 444 44.63 -11.82 20.85
C THR A 444 43.68 -10.65 21.14
N PHE A 445 42.51 -10.64 20.51
CA PHE A 445 41.43 -9.69 20.76
C PHE A 445 40.84 -9.81 22.18
N THR A 446 40.60 -11.03 22.68
CA THR A 446 40.10 -11.25 24.05
C THR A 446 41.13 -10.80 25.07
N LYS A 447 42.43 -10.99 24.76
CA LYS A 447 43.56 -10.55 25.57
C LYS A 447 43.73 -9.03 25.54
N ASP A 448 43.53 -8.37 24.39
CA ASP A 448 43.56 -6.91 24.26
C ASP A 448 42.35 -6.26 24.95
N LEU A 449 41.15 -6.85 24.86
CA LEU A 449 39.96 -6.40 25.58
C LEU A 449 40.11 -6.61 27.10
N LEU A 450 40.68 -7.74 27.54
CA LEU A 450 41.06 -7.98 28.94
C LEU A 450 42.14 -7.02 29.43
N LEU A 451 43.15 -6.70 28.62
CA LEU A 451 44.20 -5.74 28.96
C LEU A 451 43.68 -4.30 29.00
N HIS A 452 42.66 -3.96 28.20
CA HIS A 452 42.04 -2.64 28.21
C HIS A 452 41.06 -2.48 29.40
N ILE A 453 40.34 -3.54 29.77
CA ILE A 453 39.46 -3.57 30.95
C ILE A 453 40.26 -3.71 32.26
N ALA A 454 41.38 -4.44 32.28
CA ALA A 454 42.22 -4.65 33.46
C ALA A 454 43.38 -3.65 33.60
N GLY A 455 43.59 -2.81 32.59
CA GLY A 455 44.64 -1.77 32.54
C GLY A 455 44.20 -0.40 33.05
N TYR A 456 42.97 -0.27 33.56
CA TYR A 456 42.44 0.94 34.21
C TYR A 456 41.89 0.62 35.60
#